data_AF-A0A5C7RZV8-F1
#
_entry.id   AF-A0A5C7RZV8-F1
#
_cell.length_a   1.000
_cell.length_b   1.000
_cell.length_c   1.000
_cell.angle_alpha   90.00
_cell.angle_beta   90.00
_cell.angle_gamma   90.00
#
_symmetry.space_group_name_H-M   'P 1'
#
loop_
_entity.id
_entity.type
_entity.pdbx_description
1 polymer ?
#
loop_
_entity_poly.entity_id
_entity_poly.type
_entity_poly.pdbx_seq_one_letter_code
_entity_poly.pdbx_strand_id
1 'polypeptide(L)'
;MLRLLFGVIVGLIVAWLLMSLFEFGSMALHPPGPHFDPSKPESIALHVANAPASAMLLVLAGWLSAAFCGGWVAAKLAHFRGALAALTIGALVTAGVVLMNAMVKHPAWMYALGALLPVPLAWFAAKLAARPVKDLPK
;
A
#
# COMPACT_ATOMS: atom_id res chain seq x y z
N MET A 1 19.77 14.93 -4.34
CA MET A 1 18.35 15.18 -4.01
C MET A 1 17.41 14.74 -5.14
N LEU A 2 17.70 15.08 -6.41
CA LEU A 2 16.89 14.67 -7.57
C LEU A 2 16.61 13.15 -7.65
N ARG A 3 17.62 12.31 -7.45
CA ARG A 3 17.46 10.84 -7.45
C ARG A 3 16.54 10.31 -6.34
N LEU A 4 16.54 10.98 -5.17
CA LEU A 4 15.62 10.64 -4.08
C LEU A 4 14.18 10.98 -4.47
N LEU A 5 13.95 12.20 -4.96
CA LEU A 5 12.62 12.64 -5.39
C LEU A 5 12.09 11.73 -6.50
N PHE A 6 12.93 11.46 -7.50
CA PHE A 6 12.58 10.55 -8.60
C PHE A 6 12.24 9.15 -8.09
N GLY A 7 13.05 8.58 -7.19
CA GLY A 7 12.77 7.29 -6.58
C GLY A 7 11.44 7.26 -5.84
N VAL A 8 11.15 8.28 -5.03
CA VAL A 8 9.87 8.38 -4.31
C VAL A 8 8.69 8.51 -5.28
N ILE A 9 8.80 9.32 -6.33
CA ILE A 9 7.72 9.47 -7.33
C ILE A 9 7.44 8.13 -8.01
N VAL A 10 8.47 7.45 -8.52
CA VAL A 10 8.28 6.16 -9.20
C VAL A 10 7.77 5.10 -8.22
N GLY A 11 8.27 5.09 -6.99
CA GLY A 11 7.77 4.20 -5.93
C GLY A 11 6.30 4.44 -5.59
N LEU A 12 5.85 5.71 -5.57
CA LEU A 12 4.45 6.06 -5.36
C LEU A 12 3.56 5.60 -6.50
N ILE A 13 4.01 5.74 -7.75
CA ILE A 13 3.27 5.24 -8.92
C ILE A 13 3.09 3.72 -8.80
N VAL A 14 4.14 2.99 -8.44
CA VAL A 14 4.08 1.53 -8.23
C VAL A 14 3.14 1.17 -7.08
N ALA A 15 3.23 1.88 -5.95
CA ALA A 15 2.35 1.67 -4.81
C ALA A 15 0.87 1.90 -5.19
N TRP A 16 0.58 2.98 -5.91
CA TRP A 16 -0.76 3.33 -6.37
C TRP A 16 -1.33 2.31 -7.36
N LEU A 17 -0.52 1.83 -8.31
CA LEU A 17 -0.93 0.80 -9.27
C LEU A 17 -1.27 -0.52 -8.57
N LEU A 18 -0.44 -0.94 -7.61
CA LEU A 18 -0.71 -2.16 -6.84
C LEU A 18 -1.96 -2.00 -5.98
N MET A 19 -2.08 -0.90 -5.26
CA MET A 19 -3.26 -0.64 -4.42
C MET A 19 -4.54 -0.66 -5.26
N SER A 20 -4.54 0.01 -6.41
CA SER A 20 -5.65 -0.02 -7.38
C SER A 20 -5.96 -1.44 -7.87
N LEU A 21 -4.93 -2.21 -8.25
CA LEU A 21 -5.11 -3.58 -8.76
C LEU A 21 -5.81 -4.49 -7.73
N PHE A 22 -5.37 -4.43 -6.47
CA PHE A 22 -5.96 -5.21 -5.39
C PHE A 22 -7.37 -4.72 -5.03
N GLU A 23 -7.62 -3.41 -5.11
CA GLU A 23 -8.95 -2.84 -4.90
C GLU A 23 -9.93 -3.28 -6.01
N PHE A 24 -9.51 -3.29 -7.27
CA PHE A 24 -10.31 -3.86 -8.37
C PHE A 24 -10.60 -5.34 -8.16
N GLY A 25 -9.61 -6.12 -7.71
CA GLY A 25 -9.82 -7.51 -7.33
C GLY A 25 -10.82 -7.65 -6.17
N SER A 26 -10.78 -6.75 -5.19
CA SER A 26 -11.72 -6.73 -4.07
C SER A 26 -13.14 -6.41 -4.53
N MET A 27 -13.30 -5.45 -5.44
CA MET A 27 -14.60 -5.13 -6.05
C MET A 27 -15.14 -6.29 -6.91
N ALA A 28 -14.28 -7.10 -7.52
CA ALA A 28 -14.74 -8.30 -8.21
C ALA A 28 -15.29 -9.36 -7.24
N LEU A 29 -14.73 -9.47 -6.03
CA LEU A 29 -15.22 -10.38 -4.98
C LEU A 29 -16.45 -9.85 -4.25
N HIS A 30 -16.54 -8.54 -4.07
CA HIS A 30 -17.67 -7.86 -3.46
C HIS A 30 -18.11 -6.69 -4.35
N PRO A 31 -18.93 -6.96 -5.38
CA PRO A 31 -19.37 -5.92 -6.30
C PRO A 31 -20.20 -4.85 -5.58
N PRO A 32 -19.99 -3.56 -5.90
CA PRO A 32 -20.85 -2.51 -5.40
C PRO A 32 -22.29 -2.72 -5.88
N GLY A 33 -23.26 -2.51 -4.98
CA GLY A 33 -24.68 -2.63 -5.30
C GLY A 33 -25.14 -1.55 -6.29
N PRO A 34 -26.34 -1.70 -6.88
CA PRO A 34 -26.88 -0.80 -7.92
C PRO A 34 -27.08 0.66 -7.48
N HIS A 35 -27.02 0.94 -6.18
CA HIS A 35 -27.13 2.29 -5.60
C HIS A 35 -25.83 2.77 -4.95
N PHE A 36 -24.70 2.10 -5.22
CA PHE A 36 -23.42 2.50 -4.69
C PHE A 36 -22.96 3.82 -5.30
N ASP A 37 -22.78 4.82 -4.44
CA ASP A 37 -22.29 6.14 -4.81
C ASP A 37 -20.95 6.41 -4.10
N PRO A 38 -19.81 6.34 -4.81
CA PRO A 38 -18.49 6.57 -4.21
C PRO A 38 -18.26 8.04 -3.80
N SER A 39 -19.16 8.97 -4.17
CA SER A 39 -19.09 10.35 -3.68
C SER A 39 -19.66 10.50 -2.27
N LYS A 40 -20.41 9.50 -1.79
CA LYS A 40 -21.07 9.52 -0.48
C LYS A 40 -20.35 8.61 0.52
N PRO A 41 -19.76 9.16 1.59
CA PRO A 41 -19.08 8.37 2.62
C PRO A 41 -19.96 7.27 3.23
N GLU A 42 -21.26 7.53 3.38
CA GLU A 42 -22.24 6.56 3.90
C GLU A 42 -22.40 5.33 3.00
N SER A 43 -22.42 5.52 1.67
CA SER A 43 -22.50 4.42 0.71
C SER A 43 -21.24 3.55 0.76
N ILE A 44 -20.07 4.17 0.91
CA ILE A 44 -18.81 3.45 1.09
C ILE A 44 -18.82 2.68 2.41
N ALA A 45 -19.27 3.30 3.50
CA ALA A 45 -19.34 2.65 4.81
C ALA A 45 -20.26 1.43 4.81
N LEU A 46 -21.44 1.52 4.18
CA LEU A 46 -22.37 0.40 4.04
C LEU A 46 -21.78 -0.74 3.20
N HIS A 47 -21.04 -0.40 2.14
CA HIS A 47 -20.37 -1.39 1.31
C HIS A 47 -19.27 -2.12 2.09
N VAL A 48 -18.41 -1.37 2.80
CA VAL A 48 -17.33 -1.95 3.62
C VAL A 48 -17.89 -2.77 4.79
N ALA A 49 -18.98 -2.34 5.42
CA ALA A 49 -19.61 -3.06 6.53
C ALA A 49 -20.15 -4.44 6.14
N ASN A 50 -20.56 -4.60 4.88
CA ASN A 50 -21.08 -5.87 4.34
C ASN A 50 -20.02 -6.66 3.56
N ALA A 51 -18.79 -6.16 3.48
CA ALA A 51 -17.75 -6.81 2.71
C ALA A 51 -17.32 -8.14 3.38
N PRO A 52 -17.16 -9.22 2.59
CA PRO A 52 -16.64 -10.47 3.10
C PRO A 52 -15.17 -10.33 3.52
N ALA A 53 -14.73 -11.15 4.48
CA ALA A 53 -13.35 -11.13 4.96
C ALA A 53 -12.32 -11.33 3.83
N SER A 54 -12.65 -12.09 2.78
CA SER A 54 -11.80 -12.28 1.61
C SER A 54 -11.51 -10.98 0.84
N ALA A 55 -12.52 -10.13 0.65
CA ALA A 55 -12.37 -8.83 -0.01
C ALA A 55 -11.47 -7.90 0.84
N MET A 56 -11.71 -7.86 2.15
CA MET A 56 -10.89 -7.08 3.09
C MET A 56 -9.43 -7.55 3.13
N LEU A 57 -9.18 -8.87 3.12
CA LEU A 57 -7.83 -9.42 3.07
C LEU A 57 -7.11 -9.04 1.77
N LEU A 58 -7.84 -8.95 0.66
CA LEU A 58 -7.28 -8.55 -0.62
C LEU A 58 -6.87 -7.07 -0.62
N VAL A 59 -7.71 -6.19 -0.05
CA VAL A 59 -7.36 -4.77 0.14
C VAL A 59 -6.13 -4.63 1.05
N LEU A 60 -6.09 -5.38 2.17
CA LEU A 60 -4.93 -5.40 3.05
C LEU A 60 -3.67 -5.85 2.30
N ALA A 61 -3.75 -6.93 1.52
CA ALA A 61 -2.64 -7.38 0.67
C ALA A 61 -2.21 -6.30 -0.33
N GLY A 62 -3.15 -5.50 -0.84
CA GLY A 62 -2.89 -4.30 -1.63
C GLY A 62 -2.04 -3.28 -0.88
N TRP A 63 -2.42 -2.91 0.35
CA TRP A 63 -1.65 -1.95 1.15
C TRP A 63 -0.23 -2.45 1.47
N LEU A 64 -0.11 -3.72 1.84
CA LEU A 64 1.19 -4.32 2.18
C LEU A 64 2.10 -4.45 0.95
N SER A 65 1.55 -4.89 -0.18
CA SER A 65 2.30 -5.00 -1.44
C SER A 65 2.68 -3.64 -2.00
N ALA A 66 1.81 -2.63 -1.88
CA ALA A 66 2.10 -1.25 -2.26
C ALA A 66 3.28 -0.69 -1.45
N ALA A 67 3.28 -0.86 -0.13
CA ALA A 67 4.36 -0.41 0.74
C ALA A 67 5.68 -1.13 0.45
N PHE A 68 5.64 -2.45 0.27
CA PHE A 68 6.82 -3.26 -0.01
C PHE A 68 7.41 -2.96 -1.40
N CYS A 69 6.61 -3.10 -2.47
CA CYS A 69 7.09 -2.93 -3.85
C CYS A 69 7.40 -1.46 -4.16
N GLY A 70 6.54 -0.54 -3.73
CA GLY A 70 6.81 0.89 -3.87
C GLY A 70 8.05 1.32 -3.10
N GLY A 71 8.23 0.81 -1.87
CA GLY A 71 9.43 1.02 -1.07
C GLY A 71 10.69 0.44 -1.71
N TRP A 72 10.62 -0.78 -2.26
CA TRP A 72 11.74 -1.42 -2.97
C TRP A 72 12.17 -0.62 -4.20
N VAL A 73 11.22 -0.20 -5.03
CA VAL A 73 11.50 0.61 -6.23
C VAL A 73 12.08 1.96 -5.85
N ALA A 74 11.49 2.64 -4.85
CA ALA A 74 12.01 3.91 -4.35
C ALA A 74 13.44 3.78 -3.81
N ALA A 75 13.70 2.73 -3.03
CA ALA A 75 15.02 2.46 -2.48
C ALA A 75 16.07 2.22 -3.57
N LYS A 76 15.73 1.39 -4.57
CA LYS A 76 16.62 1.02 -5.67
C LYS A 76 17.03 2.23 -6.50
N LEU A 77 16.11 3.16 -6.74
CA LEU A 77 16.38 4.37 -7.53
C LEU A 77 17.10 5.47 -6.74
N ALA A 78 16.88 5.54 -5.42
CA ALA A 78 17.48 6.55 -4.56
C ALA A 78 18.92 6.23 -4.11
N HIS A 79 19.48 5.06 -4.47
CA HIS A 79 20.85 4.62 -4.13
C HIS A 79 21.19 4.83 -2.65
N PHE A 80 22.12 5.74 -2.32
CA PHE A 80 22.60 6.00 -0.96
C PHE A 80 21.51 6.48 0.00
N ARG A 81 20.39 7.00 -0.50
CA ARG A 81 19.24 7.42 0.31
C ARG A 81 18.08 6.44 0.20
N GLY A 82 18.35 5.19 -0.18
CA GLY A 82 17.33 4.18 -0.44
C GLY A 82 16.42 3.89 0.76
N ALA A 83 17.01 3.78 1.97
CA ALA A 83 16.24 3.59 3.19
C ALA A 83 15.27 4.75 3.46
N LEU A 84 15.72 5.99 3.29
CA LEU A 84 14.87 7.18 3.46
C LEU A 84 13.73 7.16 2.43
N ALA A 85 14.03 6.87 1.17
CA ALA A 85 13.03 6.80 0.09
C ALA A 85 11.93 5.78 0.40
N ALA A 86 12.32 4.57 0.84
CA ALA A 86 11.35 3.53 1.17
C ALA A 86 10.52 3.87 2.42
N LEU A 87 11.15 4.41 3.48
CA LEU A 87 10.43 4.83 4.67
C LEU A 87 9.41 5.93 4.36
N THR A 88 9.71 6.83 3.41
CA THR A 88 8.73 7.80 2.91
C THR A 88 7.53 7.10 2.27
N ILE A 89 7.73 6.07 1.44
CA ILE A 89 6.62 5.28 0.87
C ILE A 89 5.81 4.61 1.97
N GLY A 90 6.46 3.90 2.90
CA GLY A 90 5.78 3.22 4.01
C GLY A 90 4.97 4.18 4.87
N ALA A 91 5.50 5.38 5.15
CA ALA A 91 4.81 6.43 5.89
C ALA A 91 3.60 6.98 5.12
N LEU A 92 3.74 7.20 3.81
CA LEU A 92 2.64 7.70 2.97
C LEU A 92 1.51 6.68 2.84
N VAL A 93 1.83 5.40 2.67
CA VAL A 93 0.82 4.32 2.67
C VAL A 93 0.12 4.24 4.03
N THR A 94 0.89 4.26 5.13
CA THR A 94 0.33 4.26 6.50
C THR A 94 -0.61 5.45 6.72
N ALA A 95 -0.19 6.65 6.31
CA ALA A 95 -1.01 7.85 6.40
C ALA A 95 -2.31 7.70 5.59
N GLY A 96 -2.23 7.13 4.39
CA GLY A 96 -3.40 6.79 3.59
C GLY A 96 -4.37 5.85 4.32
N VAL A 97 -3.87 4.80 4.95
CA VAL A 97 -4.70 3.87 5.76
C VAL A 97 -5.36 4.57 6.94
N VAL A 98 -4.61 5.40 7.68
CA VAL A 98 -5.14 6.15 8.83
C VAL A 98 -6.22 7.14 8.41
N LEU A 99 -5.96 7.91 7.35
CA LEU A 99 -6.93 8.87 6.81
C LEU A 99 -8.19 8.17 6.29
N MET A 100 -8.02 7.06 5.55
CA MET A 100 -9.16 6.30 5.03
C MET A 100 -9.98 5.69 6.16
N ASN A 101 -9.34 5.16 7.21
CA ASN A 101 -10.05 4.61 8.37
C ASN A 101 -10.80 5.67 9.18
N ALA A 102 -10.32 6.92 9.19
CA ALA A 102 -11.03 8.04 9.81
C ALA A 102 -12.32 8.40 9.07
N MET A 103 -12.36 8.21 7.75
CA MET A 103 -13.56 8.43 6.92
C MET A 103 -14.51 7.24 6.96
N VAL A 104 -13.98 6.03 6.82
CA VAL A 104 -14.73 4.78 6.81
C VAL A 104 -14.10 3.83 7.80
N LYS A 105 -14.81 3.53 8.89
CA LYS A 105 -14.29 2.64 9.93
C LYS A 105 -14.17 1.22 9.40
N HIS A 106 -12.93 0.76 9.24
CA HIS A 106 -12.62 -0.61 8.90
C HIS A 106 -12.58 -1.47 10.19
N PRO A 107 -12.68 -2.81 10.07
CA PRO A 107 -12.48 -3.69 11.21
C PRO A 107 -11.13 -3.47 11.89
N ALA A 108 -11.10 -3.57 13.23
CA ALA A 108 -9.93 -3.25 14.02
C ALA A 108 -8.68 -4.06 13.63
N TRP A 109 -8.85 -5.34 13.27
CA TRP A 109 -7.75 -6.19 12.82
C TRP A 109 -7.11 -5.69 11.53
N MET A 110 -7.93 -5.24 10.57
CA MET A 110 -7.48 -4.76 9.26
C MET A 110 -6.75 -3.43 9.41
N TYR A 111 -7.31 -2.53 10.22
CA TYR A 111 -6.68 -1.25 10.54
C TYR A 111 -5.35 -1.45 11.28
N ALA A 112 -5.29 -2.32 12.29
CA ALA A 112 -4.06 -2.58 13.04
C ALA A 112 -2.94 -3.10 12.12
N LEU A 113 -3.24 -4.07 11.25
CA LEU A 113 -2.26 -4.60 10.30
C LEU A 113 -1.88 -3.55 9.25
N GLY A 114 -2.86 -2.84 8.69
CA GLY A 114 -2.66 -1.81 7.67
C GLY A 114 -1.92 -0.58 8.16
N ALA A 115 -2.00 -0.24 9.44
CA ALA A 115 -1.26 0.88 10.02
C ALA A 115 0.15 0.47 10.50
N LEU A 116 0.31 -0.75 11.04
CA LEU A 116 1.55 -1.17 11.67
C LEU A 116 2.57 -1.75 10.68
N LEU A 117 2.12 -2.49 9.67
CA LEU A 117 3.00 -3.26 8.79
C LEU A 117 3.65 -2.51 7.60
N PRO A 118 3.07 -1.43 7.01
CA PRO A 118 3.67 -0.79 5.85
C PRO A 118 5.09 -0.27 6.08
N VAL A 119 5.36 0.33 7.25
CA VAL A 119 6.68 0.89 7.57
C VAL A 119 7.75 -0.20 7.74
N PRO A 120 7.55 -1.27 8.55
CA PRO A 120 8.45 -2.41 8.62
C PRO A 120 8.69 -3.08 7.26
N LEU A 121 7.64 -3.24 6.45
CA LEU A 121 7.75 -3.83 5.11
C LEU A 121 8.57 -2.96 4.16
N ALA A 122 8.34 -1.65 4.14
CA ALA A 122 9.10 -0.73 3.31
C ALA A 122 10.58 -0.68 3.73
N TRP A 123 10.86 -0.73 5.04
CA TRP A 123 12.24 -0.84 5.54
C TRP A 123 12.91 -2.16 5.12
N PHE A 124 12.20 -3.29 5.24
CA PHE A 124 12.69 -4.58 4.78
C PHE A 124 12.94 -4.58 3.27
N ALA A 125 12.05 -3.97 2.49
CA ALA A 125 12.20 -3.77 1.06
C ALA A 125 13.47 -2.96 0.71
N ALA A 126 13.77 -1.90 1.46
CA ALA A 126 15.00 -1.14 1.28
C ALA A 126 16.27 -1.98 1.53
N LYS A 127 16.24 -2.84 2.55
CA LYS A 127 17.35 -3.76 2.83
C LYS A 127 17.58 -4.74 1.68
N LEU A 128 16.51 -5.24 1.06
CA LEU A 128 16.61 -6.11 -0.11
C LEU A 128 17.11 -5.36 -1.35
N ALA A 129 16.65 -4.12 -1.55
CA ALA A 129 17.10 -3.28 -2.67
C ALA A 129 18.59 -2.91 -2.58
N ALA A 130 19.15 -2.84 -1.38
CA ALA A 130 20.55 -2.51 -1.14
C ALA A 130 21.52 -3.68 -1.39
N ARG A 131 21.03 -4.93 -1.57
CA ARG A 131 21.89 -6.09 -1.82
C ARG A 131 22.47 -6.05 -3.25
N PRO A 132 23.79 -6.14 -3.44
CA PRO A 132 24.39 -6.25 -4.76
C PRO A 132 23.91 -7.53 -5.46
N VAL A 133 23.61 -7.48 -6.76
CA VAL A 133 23.17 -8.63 -7.58
C VAL A 133 24.26 -9.73 -7.71
N LYS A 134 25.43 -9.55 -7.08
CA LYS A 134 26.60 -10.43 -7.22
C LYS A 134 26.52 -11.73 -6.38
N ASP A 135 25.54 -11.85 -5.49
CA ASP A 135 25.46 -12.96 -4.52
C ASP A 135 24.52 -14.11 -4.94
N LEU A 136 24.06 -14.14 -6.21
CA LEU A 136 23.34 -15.29 -6.73
C LEU A 136 24.35 -16.37 -7.17
N PRO A 137 24.33 -17.59 -6.59
CA PRO A 137 25.10 -18.69 -7.13
C PRO A 137 24.65 -18.93 -8.59
N LYS A 138 25.64 -19.00 -9.50
CA LYS A 138 25.43 -19.36 -10.91
C LYS A 138 24.99 -20.81 -11.05
#